data_AF-F0RTE2-F1
#
_entry.id   AF-F0RTE2-F1
#
_cell.length_a   1.000
_cell.length_b   1.000
_cell.length_c   1.000
_cell.angle_alpha   90.00
_cell.angle_beta   90.00
_cell.angle_gamma   90.00
#
_symmetry.space_group_name_H-M   'P 1'
#
loop_
_entity.id
_entity.type
_entity.pdbx_description
1 polymer ?
#
loop_
_entity_poly.entity_id
_entity_poly.type
_entity_poly.pdbx_seq_one_letter_code
_entity_poly.pdbx_strand_id
1 'polypeptide(L)'
;MTTTYTRILDIRKQLQLSPSEMAEKLGLSEQDYLIGIEFPSASLIEQLCSVFGLSHQYLTEGVGPMFTERPLPIAEILAFRDARNWKQFHTPKDLSISLSLEAAELLECFQWSGSDVEAKSKQAQMEEELADILIYSVLFADAIGVDIPTIIHNKLKKNGEKYAVAKAFGNAKKYTEFSETD
;
A
#
# COMPACT_ATOMS: atom_id res chain seq x y z
N MET A 1 13.78 -22.87 -7.65
CA MET A 1 14.00 -21.43 -7.91
C MET A 1 12.71 -20.88 -8.49
N THR A 2 12.16 -19.81 -7.93
CA THR A 2 10.96 -19.15 -8.46
C THR A 2 11.25 -18.62 -9.87
N THR A 3 10.41 -18.96 -10.85
CA THR A 3 10.54 -18.50 -12.24
C THR A 3 9.70 -17.23 -12.45
N THR A 4 9.99 -16.47 -13.50
CA THR A 4 9.17 -15.31 -13.91
C THR A 4 7.69 -15.69 -14.01
N TYR A 5 7.36 -16.84 -14.61
CA TYR A 5 6.00 -17.38 -14.67
C TYR A 5 5.35 -17.51 -13.28
N THR A 6 6.02 -18.15 -12.33
CA THR A 6 5.47 -18.30 -10.97
C THR A 6 5.26 -16.96 -10.28
N ARG A 7 6.14 -15.97 -10.51
CA ARG A 7 5.95 -14.60 -9.98
C ARG A 7 4.76 -13.91 -10.62
N ILE A 8 4.54 -14.05 -11.93
CA ILE A 8 3.35 -13.52 -12.62
C ILE A 8 2.07 -14.11 -12.02
N LEU A 9 2.04 -15.41 -11.72
CA LEU A 9 0.89 -16.04 -11.07
C LEU A 9 0.64 -15.50 -9.66
N ASP A 10 1.70 -15.30 -8.88
CA ASP A 10 1.59 -14.76 -7.52
C ASP A 10 1.14 -13.29 -7.54
N ILE A 11 1.67 -12.48 -8.46
CA ILE A 11 1.24 -11.10 -8.69
C ILE A 11 -0.24 -11.07 -9.05
N ARG A 12 -0.69 -11.91 -9.99
CA ARG A 12 -2.11 -11.98 -10.37
C ARG A 12 -3.00 -12.29 -9.17
N LYS A 13 -2.60 -13.22 -8.29
CA LYS A 13 -3.33 -13.52 -7.05
C LYS A 13 -3.36 -12.33 -6.10
N GLN A 14 -2.24 -11.62 -5.93
CA GLN A 14 -2.18 -10.41 -5.08
C GLN A 14 -3.07 -9.28 -5.62
N LEU A 15 -3.12 -9.12 -6.94
CA LEU A 15 -4.01 -8.16 -7.59
C LEU A 15 -5.48 -8.60 -7.60
N GLN A 16 -5.77 -9.83 -7.16
CA GLN A 16 -7.10 -10.45 -7.18
C GLN A 16 -7.76 -10.45 -8.57
N LEU A 17 -6.95 -10.54 -9.63
CA LEU A 17 -7.44 -10.54 -11.02
C LEU A 17 -7.54 -11.97 -11.58
N SER A 18 -8.61 -12.20 -12.34
CA SER A 18 -8.73 -13.36 -13.22
C SER A 18 -7.75 -13.27 -14.41
N PRO A 19 -7.45 -14.39 -15.09
CA PRO A 19 -6.64 -14.34 -16.31
C PRO A 19 -7.23 -13.45 -17.41
N SER A 20 -8.57 -13.41 -17.55
CA SER A 20 -9.24 -12.54 -18.53
C SER A 20 -9.06 -11.06 -18.21
N GLU A 21 -9.18 -10.64 -16.94
CA GLU A 21 -8.96 -9.24 -16.54
C GLU A 21 -7.50 -8.80 -16.69
N MET A 22 -6.55 -9.71 -16.46
CA MET A 22 -5.14 -9.46 -16.76
C MET A 22 -4.92 -9.23 -18.25
N ALA A 23 -5.50 -10.10 -19.09
CA ALA A 23 -5.38 -10.03 -20.54
C ALA A 23 -6.01 -8.74 -21.09
N GLU A 24 -7.20 -8.38 -20.62
CA GLU A 24 -7.92 -7.16 -21.01
C GLU A 24 -7.08 -5.90 -20.74
N LYS A 25 -6.48 -5.79 -19.55
CA LYS A 25 -5.61 -4.66 -19.19
C LYS A 25 -4.33 -4.57 -20.03
N LEU A 26 -3.87 -5.71 -20.57
CA LEU A 26 -2.72 -5.79 -21.48
C LEU A 26 -3.11 -5.61 -22.96
N GLY A 27 -4.41 -5.52 -23.28
CA GLY A 27 -4.90 -5.50 -24.65
C GLY A 27 -4.72 -6.82 -25.40
N LEU A 28 -4.76 -7.95 -24.69
CA LEU A 28 -4.58 -9.31 -25.21
C LEU A 28 -5.87 -10.13 -25.08
N SER A 29 -5.97 -11.22 -25.86
CA SER A 29 -6.95 -12.28 -25.55
C SER A 29 -6.50 -13.08 -24.32
N GLU A 30 -7.43 -13.68 -23.58
CA GLU A 30 -7.09 -14.54 -22.44
C GLU A 30 -6.16 -15.69 -22.86
N GLN A 31 -6.38 -16.25 -24.06
CA GLN A 31 -5.55 -17.33 -24.61
C GLN A 31 -4.11 -16.85 -24.89
N ASP A 32 -3.95 -15.68 -25.53
CA ASP A 32 -2.63 -15.11 -25.81
C ASP A 32 -1.89 -14.74 -24.52
N TYR A 33 -2.61 -14.24 -23.51
CA TYR A 33 -2.04 -14.00 -22.19
C TYR A 33 -1.53 -15.29 -21.54
N LEU A 34 -2.36 -16.34 -21.48
CA LEU A 34 -1.99 -17.61 -20.86
C LEU A 34 -0.77 -18.25 -21.52
N ILE A 35 -0.71 -18.24 -22.86
CA ILE A 35 0.45 -18.74 -23.62
C ILE A 35 1.67 -17.85 -23.37
N GLY A 36 1.48 -16.53 -23.40
CA GLY A 36 2.55 -15.55 -23.26
C GLY A 36 3.26 -15.63 -21.91
N ILE A 37 2.55 -15.93 -20.82
CA ILE A 37 3.16 -15.97 -19.48
C ILE A 37 4.01 -17.23 -19.22
N GLU A 38 3.79 -18.33 -19.95
CA GLU A 38 4.61 -19.55 -19.80
C GLU A 38 6.09 -19.27 -20.14
N PHE A 39 6.32 -18.49 -21.20
CA PHE A 39 7.64 -18.03 -21.65
C PHE A 39 7.58 -16.53 -22.00
N PRO A 40 7.60 -15.64 -20.98
CA PRO A 40 7.39 -14.23 -21.19
C PRO A 40 8.47 -13.60 -22.08
N SER A 41 8.06 -12.94 -23.15
CA SER A 41 8.96 -12.11 -23.94
C SER A 41 9.37 -10.86 -23.17
N ALA A 42 10.50 -10.24 -23.54
CA ALA A 42 10.91 -8.96 -22.95
C ALA A 42 9.81 -7.89 -23.07
N SER A 43 9.13 -7.83 -24.22
CA SER A 43 8.02 -6.91 -24.45
C SER A 43 6.83 -7.18 -23.51
N LEU A 44 6.49 -8.44 -23.26
CA LEU A 44 5.40 -8.77 -22.32
C LEU A 44 5.80 -8.42 -20.89
N ILE A 45 7.06 -8.64 -20.50
CA ILE A 45 7.58 -8.25 -19.19
C ILE A 45 7.49 -6.73 -19.01
N GLU A 46 7.90 -5.95 -20.01
CA GLU A 46 7.81 -4.48 -19.97
C GLU A 46 6.35 -4.00 -19.89
N GLN A 47 5.45 -4.61 -20.66
CA GLN A 47 4.01 -4.30 -20.59
C GLN A 47 3.44 -4.63 -19.20
N LEU A 48 3.76 -5.79 -18.64
CA LEU A 48 3.35 -6.17 -17.29
C LEU A 48 3.86 -5.14 -16.26
N CYS A 49 5.13 -4.75 -16.35
CA CYS A 49 5.70 -3.74 -15.45
C CYS A 49 5.01 -2.38 -15.59
N SER A 50 4.77 -1.92 -16.83
CA SER A 50 4.14 -0.62 -17.08
C SER A 50 2.67 -0.59 -16.69
N VAL A 51 1.90 -1.63 -17.01
CA VAL A 51 0.44 -1.66 -16.81
C VAL A 51 0.09 -1.88 -15.34
N PHE A 52 0.86 -2.71 -14.65
CA PHE A 52 0.58 -3.09 -13.26
C PHE A 52 1.55 -2.46 -12.25
N GLY A 53 2.40 -1.52 -12.69
CA GLY A 53 3.38 -0.85 -11.83
C GLY A 53 4.35 -1.82 -11.16
N LEU A 54 4.77 -2.88 -11.87
CA LEU A 54 5.66 -3.92 -11.31
C LEU A 54 7.12 -3.52 -11.42
N SER A 55 7.91 -3.95 -10.45
CA SER A 55 9.36 -3.91 -10.56
C SER A 55 9.84 -4.95 -11.55
N HIS A 56 10.53 -4.46 -12.59
CA HIS A 56 11.22 -5.31 -13.54
C HIS A 56 12.17 -6.28 -12.82
N GLN A 57 12.97 -5.78 -11.86
CA GLN A 57 13.94 -6.58 -11.12
C GLN A 57 13.26 -7.65 -10.26
N TYR A 58 12.11 -7.35 -9.66
CA TYR A 58 11.35 -8.36 -8.93
C TYR A 58 10.81 -9.43 -9.88
N LEU A 59 10.22 -9.02 -11.00
CA LEU A 59 9.59 -9.93 -11.94
C LEU A 59 10.60 -10.90 -12.56
N THR A 60 11.78 -10.40 -12.96
CA THR A 60 12.82 -11.21 -13.62
C THR A 60 13.72 -11.95 -12.62
N GLU A 61 14.20 -11.27 -11.57
CA GLU A 61 15.23 -11.79 -10.66
C GLU A 61 14.69 -12.18 -9.28
N GLY A 62 13.50 -11.70 -8.91
CA GLY A 62 12.93 -11.91 -7.56
C GLY A 62 13.57 -11.03 -6.50
N VAL A 63 14.19 -9.92 -6.90
CA VAL A 63 14.91 -9.00 -6.03
C VAL A 63 14.14 -7.68 -5.91
N GLY A 64 14.08 -7.13 -4.70
CA GLY A 64 13.45 -5.84 -4.43
C GLY A 64 11.93 -5.90 -4.27
N PRO A 65 11.25 -4.75 -4.24
CA PRO A 65 9.80 -4.69 -4.06
C PRO A 65 9.07 -5.17 -5.31
N MET A 66 7.92 -5.83 -5.14
CA MET A 66 7.08 -6.30 -6.25
C MET A 66 6.54 -5.19 -7.15
N PHE A 67 6.20 -4.04 -6.58
CA PHE A 67 5.65 -2.88 -7.28
C PHE A 67 6.65 -1.72 -7.24
N THR A 68 6.84 -1.02 -8.36
CA THR A 68 7.62 0.23 -8.46
C THR A 68 6.84 1.43 -7.98
N GLU A 69 5.53 1.41 -8.20
CA GLU A 69 4.58 2.41 -7.69
C GLU A 69 3.41 1.67 -7.07
N ARG A 70 3.05 2.04 -5.84
CA ARG A 70 1.84 1.55 -5.17
C ARG A 70 0.87 2.71 -5.02
N PRO A 71 0.11 3.07 -6.08
CA PRO A 71 -0.91 4.09 -5.94
C PRO A 71 -1.97 3.59 -4.97
N LEU A 72 -2.30 4.39 -3.96
CA LEU A 72 -3.50 4.14 -3.16
C LEU A 72 -4.72 4.14 -4.10
N PRO A 73 -5.69 3.23 -3.95
CA PRO A 73 -6.86 3.13 -4.82
C PRO A 73 -7.89 4.24 -4.51
N ILE A 74 -7.46 5.51 -4.55
CA ILE A 74 -8.25 6.68 -4.12
C ILE A 74 -9.55 6.78 -4.91
N ALA A 75 -9.49 6.65 -6.24
CA ALA A 75 -10.67 6.74 -7.09
C ALA A 75 -11.72 5.67 -6.76
N GLU A 76 -11.28 4.45 -6.47
CA GLU A 76 -12.15 3.34 -6.09
C GLU A 76 -12.82 3.58 -4.72
N ILE A 77 -12.05 4.06 -3.73
CA ILE A 77 -12.56 4.42 -2.41
C ILE A 77 -13.65 5.50 -2.51
N LEU A 78 -13.39 6.56 -3.28
CA LEU A 78 -14.35 7.65 -3.47
C LEU A 78 -15.59 7.18 -4.23
N ALA A 79 -15.42 6.37 -5.27
CA ALA A 79 -16.55 5.78 -6.00
C ALA A 79 -17.40 4.87 -5.10
N PHE A 80 -16.77 4.07 -4.22
CA PHE A 80 -17.47 3.21 -3.26
C PHE A 80 -18.35 4.02 -2.29
N ARG A 81 -17.81 5.13 -1.75
CA ARG A 81 -18.56 6.08 -0.93
C ARG A 81 -19.72 6.71 -1.69
N ASP A 82 -19.44 7.22 -2.89
CA ASP A 82 -20.40 8.03 -3.66
C ASP A 82 -21.55 7.18 -4.19
N ALA A 83 -21.29 5.92 -4.58
CA ALA A 83 -22.31 4.94 -4.95
C ALA A 83 -23.35 4.68 -3.84
N ARG A 84 -23.01 4.97 -2.58
CA ARG A 84 -23.89 4.83 -1.40
C ARG A 84 -24.42 6.16 -0.88
N ASN A 85 -24.11 7.26 -1.57
CA ASN A 85 -24.42 8.62 -1.14
C ASN A 85 -23.94 8.91 0.30
N TRP A 86 -22.82 8.30 0.71
CA TRP A 86 -22.31 8.41 2.09
C TRP A 86 -21.52 9.70 2.34
N LYS A 87 -21.18 10.44 1.29
CA LYS A 87 -20.46 11.73 1.38
C LYS A 87 -21.11 12.70 2.38
N GLN A 88 -22.43 12.67 2.53
CA GLN A 88 -23.16 13.52 3.48
C GLN A 88 -22.84 13.24 4.97
N PHE A 89 -22.37 12.04 5.31
CA PHE A 89 -22.02 11.65 6.67
C PHE A 89 -20.52 11.85 6.97
N HIS A 90 -19.72 12.09 5.94
CA HIS A 90 -18.26 12.12 5.99
C HIS A 90 -17.74 13.51 6.36
N THR A 91 -18.15 14.03 7.52
CA THR A 91 -17.61 15.29 8.04
C THR A 91 -16.19 15.09 8.58
N PRO A 92 -15.31 16.11 8.60
CA PRO A 92 -13.97 15.98 9.17
C PRO A 92 -13.98 15.47 10.62
N LYS A 93 -14.98 15.89 11.42
CA LYS A 93 -15.15 15.44 12.80
C LYS A 93 -15.47 13.95 12.86
N ASP A 94 -16.45 13.49 12.09
CA ASP A 94 -16.89 12.08 12.14
C ASP A 94 -15.83 11.14 11.54
N LEU A 95 -15.16 11.54 10.45
CA LEU A 95 -14.05 10.78 9.86
C LEU A 95 -12.83 10.71 10.79
N SER A 96 -12.54 11.77 11.56
CA SER A 96 -11.49 11.73 12.59
C SER A 96 -11.83 10.74 13.70
N ILE A 97 -13.10 10.61 14.05
CA ILE A 97 -13.58 9.61 15.01
C ILE A 97 -13.38 8.21 14.42
N SER A 98 -13.82 7.94 13.19
CA SER A 98 -13.60 6.66 12.52
C SER A 98 -12.12 6.28 12.49
N LEU A 99 -11.22 7.19 12.09
CA LEU A 99 -9.77 6.95 12.15
C LEU A 99 -9.27 6.51 13.53
N SER A 100 -9.81 7.10 14.60
CA SER A 100 -9.43 6.72 15.96
C SER A 100 -9.99 5.36 16.37
N LEU A 101 -11.15 4.96 15.84
CA LEU A 101 -11.75 3.66 16.09
C LEU A 101 -10.95 2.56 15.40
N GLU A 102 -10.65 2.69 14.11
CA GLU A 102 -9.87 1.67 13.38
C GLU A 102 -8.43 1.54 13.91
N ALA A 103 -7.84 2.66 14.35
CA ALA A 103 -6.56 2.62 15.05
C ALA A 103 -6.64 1.86 16.39
N ALA A 104 -7.77 1.90 17.08
CA ALA A 104 -8.00 1.11 18.28
C ALA A 104 -8.22 -0.38 17.95
N GLU A 105 -8.96 -0.70 16.89
CA GLU A 105 -9.14 -2.09 16.42
C GLU A 105 -7.80 -2.71 16.01
N LEU A 106 -6.92 -1.95 15.32
CA LEU A 106 -5.55 -2.39 15.05
C LEU A 106 -4.75 -2.67 16.34
N LEU A 107 -4.95 -1.87 17.40
CA LEU A 107 -4.32 -2.13 18.70
C LEU A 107 -4.85 -3.41 19.37
N GLU A 108 -6.11 -3.78 19.14
CA GLU A 108 -6.68 -5.03 19.67
C GLU A 108 -5.98 -6.28 19.12
N CYS A 109 -5.37 -6.20 17.93
CA CYS A 109 -4.52 -7.26 17.41
C CYS A 109 -3.37 -7.61 18.38
N PHE A 110 -2.84 -6.64 19.10
CA PHE A 110 -1.75 -6.84 20.06
C PHE A 110 -2.23 -7.04 21.49
N GLN A 111 -3.54 -6.90 21.75
CA GLN A 111 -4.10 -7.14 23.07
C GLN A 111 -3.89 -8.61 23.49
N TRP A 112 -3.37 -8.80 24.70
CA TRP A 112 -3.05 -10.10 25.30
C TRP A 112 -1.93 -10.89 24.61
N SER A 113 -1.07 -10.25 23.81
CA SER A 113 0.05 -10.94 23.14
C SER A 113 1.23 -11.28 24.07
N GLY A 114 1.25 -10.73 25.29
CA GLY A 114 2.31 -11.01 26.28
C GLY A 114 3.68 -10.56 25.78
N SER A 115 4.61 -11.51 25.61
CA SER A 115 5.94 -11.24 25.03
C SER A 115 5.99 -11.36 23.50
N ASP A 116 4.91 -11.79 22.86
CA ASP A 116 4.80 -11.82 21.40
C ASP A 116 4.55 -10.40 20.89
N VAL A 117 5.60 -9.79 20.36
CA VAL A 117 5.56 -8.42 19.81
C VAL A 117 5.16 -8.38 18.34
N GLU A 118 5.07 -9.54 17.68
CA GLU A 118 4.74 -9.62 16.25
C GLU A 118 3.29 -10.06 16.03
N ALA A 119 2.70 -10.85 16.95
CA ALA A 119 1.33 -11.35 16.89
C ALA A 119 0.95 -11.92 15.51
N LYS A 120 1.89 -12.65 14.87
CA LYS A 120 1.81 -13.15 13.49
C LYS A 120 0.55 -13.95 13.18
N SER A 121 -0.06 -14.60 14.18
CA SER A 121 -1.32 -15.34 14.02
C SER A 121 -2.52 -14.44 13.67
N LYS A 122 -2.42 -13.13 13.92
CA LYS A 122 -3.46 -12.13 13.63
C LYS A 122 -3.13 -11.24 12.43
N GLN A 123 -2.17 -11.64 11.59
CA GLN A 123 -1.75 -10.88 10.39
C GLN A 123 -2.93 -10.45 9.50
N ALA A 124 -3.89 -11.34 9.26
CA ALA A 124 -5.06 -11.03 8.43
C ALA A 124 -5.94 -9.93 9.05
N GLN A 125 -6.13 -9.95 10.38
CA GLN A 125 -6.86 -8.90 11.08
C GLN A 125 -6.10 -7.58 10.99
N MET A 126 -4.78 -7.58 11.21
CA MET A 126 -3.96 -6.37 11.06
C MET A 126 -4.05 -5.76 9.66
N GLU A 127 -4.15 -6.61 8.62
CA GLU A 127 -4.34 -6.16 7.24
C GLU A 127 -5.70 -5.49 7.02
N GLU A 128 -6.79 -6.03 7.61
CA GLU A 128 -8.12 -5.39 7.61
C GLU A 128 -8.09 -4.04 8.31
N GLU A 129 -7.63 -3.98 9.57
CA GLU A 129 -7.67 -2.71 10.33
C GLU A 129 -6.77 -1.63 9.72
N LEU A 130 -5.62 -2.03 9.16
CA LEU A 130 -4.75 -1.11 8.44
C LEU A 130 -5.41 -0.61 7.15
N ALA A 131 -6.13 -1.46 6.43
CA ALA A 131 -6.88 -1.04 5.26
C ALA A 131 -7.95 -0.01 5.63
N ASP A 132 -8.69 -0.22 6.71
CA ASP A 132 -9.72 0.71 7.17
C ASP A 132 -9.14 2.07 7.59
N ILE A 133 -8.01 2.09 8.32
CA ILE A 133 -7.27 3.33 8.63
C ILE A 133 -6.91 4.10 7.34
N LEU A 134 -6.41 3.39 6.32
CA LEU A 134 -6.02 4.02 5.04
C LEU A 134 -7.24 4.52 4.27
N ILE A 135 -8.34 3.77 4.25
CA ILE A 135 -9.60 4.17 3.60
C ILE A 135 -10.14 5.44 4.26
N TYR A 136 -10.27 5.49 5.58
CA TYR A 136 -10.73 6.69 6.27
C TYR A 136 -9.76 7.86 6.14
N SER A 137 -8.44 7.60 6.01
CA SER A 137 -7.46 8.66 5.73
C SER A 137 -7.70 9.31 4.36
N VAL A 138 -8.01 8.50 3.35
CA VAL A 138 -8.40 8.99 2.01
C VAL A 138 -9.68 9.79 2.06
N LEU A 139 -10.70 9.28 2.73
CA LEU A 139 -11.98 9.97 2.88
C LEU A 139 -11.82 11.29 3.63
N PHE A 140 -10.97 11.32 4.67
CA PHE A 140 -10.66 12.53 5.43
C PHE A 140 -9.94 13.56 4.58
N ALA A 141 -8.94 13.15 3.81
CA ALA A 141 -8.21 14.03 2.91
C ALA A 141 -9.13 14.67 1.87
N ASP A 142 -10.05 13.90 1.27
CA ASP A 142 -11.08 14.43 0.37
C ASP A 142 -12.03 15.41 1.07
N ALA A 143 -12.48 15.09 2.29
CA ALA A 143 -13.38 15.95 3.06
C ALA A 143 -12.77 17.31 3.43
N ILE A 144 -11.45 17.40 3.60
CA ILE A 144 -10.75 18.67 3.88
C ILE A 144 -10.06 19.28 2.65
N GLY A 145 -10.18 18.65 1.48
CA GLY A 145 -9.66 19.16 0.21
C GLY A 145 -8.13 19.19 0.11
N VAL A 146 -7.44 18.18 0.65
CA VAL A 146 -5.96 18.09 0.57
C VAL A 146 -5.51 16.91 -0.26
N ASP A 147 -4.36 17.07 -0.91
CA ASP A 147 -3.68 16.01 -1.67
C ASP A 147 -2.74 15.20 -0.76
N ILE A 148 -2.94 13.87 -0.73
CA ILE A 148 -2.20 12.95 0.15
C ILE A 148 -0.68 12.96 -0.13
N PRO A 149 -0.20 12.76 -1.38
CA PRO A 149 1.22 12.87 -1.70
C PRO A 149 1.83 14.18 -1.22
N THR A 150 1.13 15.31 -1.43
CA THR A 150 1.60 16.64 -1.03
C THR A 150 1.75 16.76 0.49
N ILE A 151 0.75 16.37 1.29
CA ILE A 151 0.84 16.49 2.76
C ILE A 151 1.91 15.55 3.34
N ILE A 152 2.08 14.35 2.76
CA ILE A 152 3.12 13.40 3.16
C ILE A 152 4.50 13.96 2.83
N HIS A 153 4.72 14.43 1.60
CA HIS A 153 6.01 15.00 1.19
C HIS A 153 6.42 16.17 2.08
N ASN A 154 5.48 17.09 2.35
CA ASN A 154 5.70 18.23 3.24
C ASN A 154 6.05 17.79 4.67
N LYS A 155 5.39 16.74 5.19
CA LYS A 155 5.68 16.22 6.52
C LYS A 155 7.02 15.48 6.57
N LEU A 156 7.37 14.71 5.54
CA LEU A 156 8.66 14.03 5.44
C LEU A 156 9.82 15.04 5.42
N LYS A 157 9.71 16.12 4.65
CA LYS A 157 10.70 17.21 4.65
C LYS A 157 10.91 17.79 6.06
N LYS A 158 9.81 18.18 6.74
CA LYS A 158 9.85 18.69 8.11
C LYS A 158 10.43 17.68 9.11
N ASN A 159 10.12 16.39 8.94
CA ASN A 159 10.66 15.34 9.79
C ASN A 159 12.16 15.15 9.54
N GLY A 160 12.63 15.21 8.29
CA GLY A 160 14.05 15.13 7.95
C GLY A 160 14.86 16.29 8.52
N GLU A 161 14.29 17.49 8.59
CA GLU A 161 14.90 18.64 9.27
C GLU A 161 15.03 18.42 10.80
N LYS A 162 14.02 17.79 11.43
CA LYS A 162 14.05 17.47 12.87
C LYS A 162 14.94 16.28 13.22
N TYR A 163 14.99 15.29 12.33
CA TYR A 163 15.68 14.02 12.53
C TYR A 163 16.75 13.86 11.45
N ALA A 164 17.76 14.73 11.48
CA ALA A 164 18.90 14.64 10.56
C ALA A 164 19.58 13.27 10.70
N VAL A 165 19.92 12.64 9.57
CA VAL A 165 20.47 11.26 9.53
C VAL A 165 21.66 11.10 10.47
N ALA A 166 22.56 12.08 10.51
CA ALA A 166 23.74 12.06 11.38
C ALA A 166 23.42 11.86 12.87
N LYS A 167 22.28 12.40 13.34
CA LYS A 167 21.86 12.37 14.76
C LYS A 167 20.87 11.25 15.06
N ALA A 168 20.02 10.92 14.09
CA ALA A 168 18.87 10.03 14.28
C ALA A 168 19.14 8.56 13.88
N PHE A 169 20.21 8.28 13.14
CA PHE A 169 20.48 6.91 12.68
C PHE A 169 20.67 5.95 13.86
N GLY A 170 19.97 4.81 13.83
CA GLY A 170 20.13 3.71 14.78
C GLY A 170 19.64 4.00 16.21
N ASN A 171 18.95 5.11 16.47
CA ASN A 171 18.41 5.41 17.80
C ASN A 171 16.99 6.02 17.72
N ALA A 172 16.18 5.76 18.76
CA ALA A 172 14.79 6.17 18.83
C ALA A 172 14.55 7.45 19.67
N LYS A 173 15.62 8.21 19.99
CA LYS A 173 15.50 9.45 20.76
C LYS A 173 14.58 10.42 20.02
N LYS A 174 13.70 11.11 20.74
CA LYS A 174 12.96 12.24 20.15
C LYS A 174 13.96 13.34 19.80
N TYR A 175 13.69 14.13 18.77
CA TYR A 175 14.57 15.22 18.36
C TYR A 175 14.86 16.27 19.46
N THR A 176 14.01 16.32 20.49
CA THR A 176 14.19 17.16 21.68
C THR A 176 15.21 16.60 22.68
N GLU A 177 15.69 15.38 22.48
CA GLU A 177 16.62 14.66 23.35
C GLU A 177 18.02 14.52 22.72
N PHE A 178 18.24 15.08 21.52
CA PHE A 178 19.58 15.15 20.93
C PHE A 178 20.44 16.18 21.67
N SER A 179 21.63 15.76 22.06
CA SER A 179 22.67 16.61 22.62
C SER A 179 23.49 17.28 21.52
N GLU A 180 24.28 18.30 21.88
CA GLU A 180 25.23 18.93 20.95
C GLU A 180 26.29 17.94 20.43
N THR A 181 26.52 16.86 21.17
CA THR A 181 27.50 15.81 20.87
C THR A 181 26.97 14.61 20.08
N ASP A 182 25.64 14.52 19.86
CA ASP A 182 25.02 13.51 18.99
C ASP A 182 25.11 13.88 17.50
#